data_AF-A0A8T4A2G7-F1
#
_entry.id   AF-A0A8T4A2G7-F1
#
_cell.length_a   1.000
_cell.length_b   1.000
_cell.length_c   1.000
_cell.angle_alpha   90.00
_cell.angle_beta   90.00
_cell.angle_gamma   90.00
#
_symmetry.space_group_name_H-M   'P 1'
#
loop_
_entity.id
_entity.type
_entity.pdbx_description
1 polymer ?
#
loop_
_entity_poly.entity_id
_entity_poly.type
_entity_poly.pdbx_seq_one_letter_code
_entity_poly.pdbx_strand_id
1 'polypeptide(L)'
;MTGSLAWLYILLAALAYALFTVTLNKAMGIRDRQKFLQREVNAYQRELGEIAKTNDEKRLEILKTREKDVQGYMFEMMLLPWKSFIFIIPVFFLLIGTNGFLGLHFSGLLNGWFSDFVTTLPIGLHLNEIRSLRILSPSVYGPRGFFIVCVIFAGLLIEAVFSRVEKRLEAAIGSAKSAIAGKKESASPPAA
;
A
#
# COMPACT_ATOMS: atom_id res chain seq x y z
N MET A 1 -7.89 29.52 14.75
CA MET A 1 -6.65 29.71 13.94
C MET A 1 -7.06 30.20 12.57
N THR A 2 -6.35 31.19 12.01
CA THR A 2 -6.67 31.81 10.71
C THR A 2 -6.76 30.74 9.61
N GLY A 3 -7.88 30.75 8.86
CA GLY A 3 -8.22 29.71 7.88
C GLY A 3 -7.21 29.50 6.74
N SER A 4 -6.28 30.44 6.54
CA SER A 4 -5.27 30.37 5.48
C SER A 4 -4.17 29.34 5.72
N LEU A 5 -3.94 28.87 6.95
CA LEU A 5 -2.93 27.85 7.25
C LEU A 5 -3.52 26.47 7.58
N ALA A 6 -4.84 26.38 7.79
CA ALA A 6 -5.50 25.14 8.16
C ALA A 6 -5.27 24.01 7.14
N TRP A 7 -5.30 24.31 5.84
CA TRP A 7 -5.03 23.33 4.79
C TRP A 7 -3.62 22.73 4.90
N LEU A 8 -2.62 23.55 5.28
CA LEU A 8 -1.23 23.09 5.43
C LEU A 8 -1.09 22.14 6.61
N TYR A 9 -1.71 22.45 7.75
CA TYR A 9 -1.70 21.57 8.92
C TYR A 9 -2.43 20.24 8.66
N ILE A 10 -3.57 20.28 7.97
CA ILE A 10 -4.30 19.07 7.59
C ILE A 10 -3.48 18.22 6.62
N LEU A 11 -2.79 18.85 5.66
CA LEU A 11 -1.88 18.17 4.74
C LEU A 11 -0.69 17.54 5.46
N LEU A 12 -0.07 18.24 6.41
CA LEU A 12 1.02 17.71 7.22
C LEU A 12 0.56 16.52 8.08
N ALA A 13 -0.63 16.61 8.68
CA ALA A 13 -1.23 15.50 9.42
C ALA A 13 -1.50 14.29 8.51
N ALA A 14 -2.00 14.52 7.29
CA ALA A 14 -2.23 13.48 6.30
C ALA A 14 -0.93 12.81 5.85
N LEU A 15 0.14 13.59 5.64
CA LEU A 15 1.45 13.08 5.29
C LEU A 15 2.06 12.27 6.43
N ALA A 16 1.99 12.77 7.66
CA ALA A 16 2.47 12.06 8.85
C ALA A 16 1.71 10.73 9.04
N TYR A 17 0.39 10.74 8.86
CA TYR A 17 -0.43 9.54 8.90
C TYR A 17 -0.05 8.55 7.80
N ALA A 18 0.11 9.00 6.55
CA ALA A 18 0.51 8.13 5.44
C ALA A 18 1.92 7.53 5.63
N LEU A 19 2.87 8.30 6.18
CA LEU A 19 4.18 7.79 6.55
C LEU A 19 4.09 6.76 7.67
N PHE A 20 3.25 7.02 8.67
CA PHE A 20 2.99 6.08 9.75
C PHE A 20 2.42 4.75 9.24
N THR A 21 1.40 4.77 8.37
CA THR A 21 0.79 3.54 7.82
C THR A 21 1.81 2.73 7.01
N VAL A 22 2.60 3.39 6.15
CA VAL A 22 3.63 2.72 5.34
C VAL A 22 4.73 2.12 6.23
N THR A 23 5.17 2.87 7.24
CA THR A 23 6.20 2.40 8.17
C THR A 23 5.71 1.22 8.99
N LEU A 24 4.45 1.26 9.45
CA LEU A 24 3.83 0.18 10.20
C LEU A 24 3.70 -1.10 9.34
N ASN A 25 3.24 -0.96 8.10
CA ASN A 25 3.14 -2.08 7.16
C ASN A 25 4.51 -2.72 6.90
N LYS A 26 5.57 -1.89 6.82
CA LYS A 26 6.94 -2.37 6.66
C LYS A 26 7.45 -3.06 7.93
N ALA A 27 7.21 -2.48 9.11
CA ALA A 27 7.64 -3.03 10.39
C ALA A 27 6.97 -4.40 10.68
N MET A 28 5.73 -4.60 10.24
CA MET A 28 5.01 -5.87 10.38
C MET A 28 5.43 -6.94 9.35
N GLY A 29 6.39 -6.67 8.46
CA GLY A 29 6.89 -7.63 7.47
C GLY A 29 5.85 -8.01 6.40
N ILE A 30 4.75 -7.27 6.29
CA ILE A 30 3.63 -7.61 5.40
C ILE A 30 4.07 -7.59 3.94
N ARG A 31 4.91 -6.61 3.56
CA ARG A 31 5.42 -6.47 2.18
C ARG A 31 6.24 -7.69 1.75
N ASP A 32 7.12 -8.19 2.61
CA ASP A 32 7.98 -9.33 2.28
C ASP A 32 7.16 -10.63 2.20
N ARG A 33 6.23 -10.81 3.13
CA ARG A 33 5.30 -11.95 3.09
C ARG A 33 4.40 -11.91 1.86
N GLN A 34 3.87 -10.74 1.51
CA GLN A 34 3.04 -10.55 0.32
C GLN A 34 3.83 -10.85 -0.97
N LYS A 35 5.09 -10.38 -1.07
CA LYS A 35 5.96 -10.70 -2.20
C LYS A 35 6.24 -12.20 -2.30
N PHE A 36 6.46 -12.88 -1.17
CA PHE A 36 6.65 -14.33 -1.14
C PHE A 36 5.41 -15.08 -1.65
N LEU A 37 4.23 -14.77 -1.10
CA LEU A 37 2.97 -15.42 -1.50
C LEU A 37 2.62 -15.16 -2.97
N GLN A 38 2.84 -13.94 -3.47
CA GLN A 38 2.65 -13.63 -4.89
C GLN A 38 3.57 -14.45 -5.79
N ARG A 39 4.82 -14.73 -5.38
CA ARG A 39 5.72 -15.58 -6.17
C ARG A 39 5.22 -17.01 -6.26
N GLU A 40 4.78 -17.59 -5.14
CA GLU A 40 4.24 -18.96 -5.11
C GLU A 40 2.97 -19.09 -5.96
N VAL A 41 2.03 -18.14 -5.83
CA VAL A 41 0.82 -18.11 -6.66
C VAL A 41 1.16 -17.98 -8.15
N ASN A 42 2.11 -17.10 -8.51
CA ASN A 42 2.54 -16.93 -9.89
C ASN A 42 3.27 -18.16 -10.44
N ALA A 43 4.07 -18.85 -9.61
CA ALA A 43 4.73 -20.09 -9.99
C ALA A 43 3.70 -21.19 -10.28
N TYR A 44 2.71 -21.35 -9.41
CA TYR A 44 1.61 -22.29 -9.61
C TYR A 44 0.79 -21.99 -10.89
N GLN A 45 0.47 -20.72 -11.14
CA GLN A 45 -0.23 -20.31 -12.37
C GLN A 45 0.56 -20.63 -13.64
N ARG A 46 1.90 -20.52 -13.59
CA ARG A 46 2.77 -20.93 -14.70
C ARG A 46 2.76 -22.44 -14.90
N GLU A 47 2.91 -23.22 -13.82
CA GLU A 47 2.84 -24.68 -13.87
C GLU A 47 1.49 -25.17 -14.43
N LEU A 48 0.37 -24.58 -13.99
CA LEU A 48 -0.96 -24.84 -14.54
C LEU A 48 -1.03 -24.54 -16.04
N GLY A 49 -0.51 -23.39 -16.47
CA GLY A 49 -0.52 -22.98 -17.87
C GLY A 49 0.34 -23.88 -18.77
N GLU A 50 1.41 -24.46 -18.24
CA GLU A 50 2.23 -25.45 -18.95
C GLU A 50 1.53 -26.80 -19.06
N ILE A 51 0.90 -27.27 -17.99
CA ILE A 51 0.18 -28.55 -17.96
C ILE A 51 -1.09 -28.52 -18.82
N ALA A 52 -1.81 -27.39 -18.81
CA ALA A 52 -2.97 -27.19 -19.67
C ALA A 52 -2.62 -27.24 -21.16
N LYS A 53 -1.37 -26.96 -21.54
CA LYS A 53 -0.89 -27.07 -22.92
C LYS A 53 -0.48 -28.50 -23.30
N THR A 54 -0.07 -29.32 -22.34
CA THR A 54 0.42 -30.68 -22.57
C THR A 54 -0.61 -31.78 -22.33
N ASN A 55 -1.81 -31.46 -21.81
CA ASN A 55 -2.90 -32.41 -21.53
C ASN A 55 -2.46 -33.65 -20.70
N ASP A 56 -1.47 -33.47 -19.83
CA ASP A 56 -0.93 -34.56 -19.00
C ASP A 56 -1.77 -34.73 -17.71
N GLU A 57 -2.76 -35.63 -17.75
CA GLU A 57 -3.72 -35.85 -16.66
C GLU A 57 -3.05 -36.25 -15.33
N LYS A 58 -1.93 -36.97 -15.37
CA LYS A 58 -1.21 -37.38 -14.15
C LYS A 58 -0.56 -36.20 -13.45
N ARG A 59 -0.02 -35.24 -14.21
CA ARG A 59 0.54 -34.00 -13.66
C ARG A 59 -0.54 -33.07 -13.13
N LEU A 60 -1.71 -33.08 -13.77
CA LEU A 60 -2.88 -32.32 -13.30
C LEU A 60 -3.33 -32.78 -11.91
N GLU A 61 -3.32 -34.08 -11.64
CA GLU A 61 -3.71 -34.63 -10.34
C GLU A 61 -2.73 -34.26 -9.22
N ILE A 62 -1.43 -34.25 -9.50
CA ILE A 62 -0.39 -33.77 -8.57
C ILE A 62 -0.52 -32.25 -8.32
N LEU A 63 -0.98 -31.48 -9.30
CA LEU A 63 -1.21 -30.06 -9.12
C LEU A 63 -2.47 -29.74 -8.31
N LYS A 64 -3.50 -30.60 -8.38
CA LYS A 64 -4.71 -30.48 -7.56
C LYS A 64 -4.41 -30.64 -6.06
N THR A 65 -3.41 -31.44 -5.70
CA THR A 65 -2.96 -31.53 -4.30
C THR A 65 -2.32 -30.23 -3.82
N ARG A 66 -1.55 -29.53 -4.69
CA ARG A 66 -1.00 -28.19 -4.41
C ARG A 66 -2.04 -27.07 -4.43
N GLU A 67 -3.20 -27.29 -5.04
CA GLU A 67 -4.28 -26.29 -5.11
C GLU A 67 -4.71 -25.80 -3.72
N LYS A 68 -4.79 -26.70 -2.73
CA LYS A 68 -5.14 -26.36 -1.34
C LYS A 68 -4.11 -25.42 -0.70
N ASP A 69 -2.82 -25.64 -0.96
CA ASP A 69 -1.75 -24.79 -0.45
C ASP A 69 -1.83 -23.39 -1.07
N VAL A 70 -2.11 -23.31 -2.37
CA VAL A 70 -2.27 -22.04 -3.10
C VAL A 70 -3.52 -21.29 -2.63
N GLN A 71 -4.64 -21.99 -2.40
CA GLN A 71 -5.82 -21.38 -1.79
C GLN A 71 -5.49 -20.82 -0.40
N GLY A 72 -4.70 -21.55 0.39
CA GLY A 72 -4.16 -21.07 1.67
C GLY A 72 -3.34 -19.79 1.52
N TYR A 73 -2.45 -19.72 0.53
CA TYR A 73 -1.65 -18.52 0.24
C TYR A 73 -2.50 -17.34 -0.20
N MET A 74 -3.53 -17.58 -1.02
CA MET A 74 -4.48 -16.53 -1.44
C MET A 74 -5.27 -15.98 -0.25
N PHE A 75 -5.73 -16.87 0.65
CA PHE A 75 -6.42 -16.46 1.86
C PHE A 75 -5.50 -15.68 2.80
N GLU A 76 -4.24 -16.12 2.95
CA GLU A 76 -3.24 -15.39 3.73
C GLU A 76 -2.96 -14.00 3.13
N MET A 77 -2.82 -13.88 1.80
CA MET A 77 -2.69 -12.58 1.13
C MET A 77 -3.87 -11.65 1.40
N MET A 78 -5.09 -12.19 1.46
CA MET A 78 -6.29 -11.42 1.78
C MET A 78 -6.32 -10.95 3.25
N LEU A 79 -5.78 -11.76 4.16
CA LEU A 79 -5.74 -11.44 5.60
C LEU A 79 -4.56 -10.53 6.00
N LEU A 80 -3.49 -10.47 5.19
CA LEU A 80 -2.33 -9.64 5.49
C LEU A 80 -2.68 -8.16 5.76
N PRO A 81 -3.52 -7.49 4.94
CA PRO A 81 -3.97 -6.12 5.23
C PRO A 81 -4.72 -5.99 6.56
N TRP A 82 -5.51 -6.99 6.96
CA TRP A 82 -6.34 -6.95 8.17
C TRP A 82 -5.51 -6.78 9.44
N LYS A 83 -4.30 -7.35 9.47
CA LYS A 83 -3.36 -7.19 10.60
C LYS A 83 -3.01 -5.72 10.84
N SER A 84 -2.73 -4.99 9.77
CA SER A 84 -2.44 -3.55 9.85
C SER A 84 -3.68 -2.72 10.15
N PHE A 85 -4.84 -3.10 9.61
CA PHE A 85 -6.09 -2.38 9.84
C PHE A 85 -6.42 -2.25 11.33
N ILE A 86 -6.10 -3.25 12.16
CA ILE A 86 -6.32 -3.20 13.62
C ILE A 86 -5.63 -1.98 14.27
N PHE A 87 -4.49 -1.54 13.74
CA PHE A 87 -3.74 -0.39 14.27
C PHE A 87 -4.02 0.90 13.49
N ILE A 88 -4.22 0.79 12.18
CA ILE A 88 -4.47 1.93 11.30
C ILE A 88 -5.86 2.53 11.58
N ILE A 89 -6.89 1.70 11.76
CA ILE A 89 -8.27 2.14 11.94
C ILE A 89 -8.47 2.99 13.21
N PRO A 90 -7.98 2.58 14.40
CA PRO A 90 -8.12 3.41 15.60
C PRO A 90 -7.46 4.78 15.46
N VAL A 91 -6.25 4.84 14.89
CA VAL A 91 -5.54 6.10 14.66
C VAL A 91 -6.29 6.98 13.66
N PHE A 92 -6.82 6.37 12.60
CA PHE A 92 -7.65 7.07 11.62
C PHE A 92 -8.88 7.70 12.28
N PHE A 93 -9.66 6.93 13.03
CA PHE A 93 -10.85 7.42 13.71
C PHE A 93 -10.54 8.45 14.80
N LEU A 94 -9.38 8.37 15.44
CA LEU A 94 -8.92 9.38 16.38
C LEU A 94 -8.66 10.74 15.68
N LEU A 95 -8.16 10.72 14.43
CA LEU A 95 -7.92 11.93 13.66
C LEU A 95 -9.21 12.51 13.06
N ILE A 96 -10.02 11.68 12.38
CA ILE A 96 -11.20 12.14 11.64
C ILE A 96 -12.47 12.20 12.49
N GLY A 97 -12.55 11.43 13.57
CA GLY A 97 -13.75 11.25 14.37
C GLY A 97 -14.68 10.14 13.88
N THR A 98 -15.61 9.74 14.76
CA THR A 98 -16.68 8.78 14.49
C THR A 98 -18.04 9.47 14.62
N ASN A 99 -18.85 9.38 13.58
CA ASN A 99 -20.26 9.77 13.63
C ASN A 99 -21.10 8.52 13.85
N GLY A 100 -21.18 8.02 15.09
CA GLY A 100 -22.06 6.90 15.45
C GLY A 100 -21.53 5.51 15.08
N PHE A 101 -20.26 5.37 14.69
CA PHE A 101 -19.64 4.05 14.55
C PHE A 101 -19.58 3.38 15.94
N LEU A 102 -20.25 2.24 16.10
CA LEU A 102 -20.42 1.52 17.38
C LEU A 102 -21.10 2.33 18.49
N GLY A 103 -21.92 3.33 18.15
CA GLY A 103 -22.60 4.19 19.13
C GLY A 103 -21.70 5.24 19.79
N LEU A 104 -20.43 5.34 19.40
CA LEU A 104 -19.50 6.34 19.91
C LEU A 104 -19.51 7.59 19.03
N HIS A 105 -19.83 8.73 19.65
CA HIS A 105 -19.72 10.04 19.04
C HIS A 105 -18.41 10.71 19.47
N PHE A 106 -17.46 10.76 18.55
CA PHE A 106 -16.20 11.44 18.75
C PHE A 106 -15.94 12.38 17.59
N SER A 107 -15.80 13.68 17.86
CA SER A 107 -15.64 14.67 16.79
C SER A 107 -14.34 14.49 16.00
N GLY A 108 -13.31 13.88 16.59
CA GLY A 108 -11.99 13.75 15.98
C GLY A 108 -11.11 14.97 16.26
N LEU A 109 -9.80 14.77 16.33
CA LEU A 109 -8.85 15.86 16.57
C LEU A 109 -8.91 16.93 15.47
N LEU A 110 -8.99 16.52 14.20
CA LEU A 110 -9.00 17.45 13.07
C LEU A 110 -10.28 18.29 13.03
N ASN A 111 -11.43 17.68 13.33
CA ASN A 111 -12.70 18.41 13.32
C ASN A 111 -12.81 19.36 14.52
N GLY A 112 -12.22 19.00 15.66
CA GLY A 112 -12.17 19.86 16.84
C GLY A 112 -11.26 21.08 16.66
N TRP A 113 -10.10 20.91 16.02
CA TRP A 113 -9.14 22.00 15.81
C TRP A 113 -9.43 22.87 14.59
N PHE A 114 -10.12 22.33 13.58
CA PHE A 114 -10.38 23.00 12.32
C PHE A 114 -11.87 23.00 11.95
N SER A 115 -12.78 23.19 12.92
CA SER A 115 -14.24 23.10 12.71
C SER A 115 -14.76 23.97 11.55
N ASP A 116 -14.14 25.13 11.33
CA ASP A 116 -14.59 26.13 10.37
C ASP A 116 -13.89 26.00 9.01
N PHE A 117 -13.02 25.01 8.84
CA PHE A 117 -12.27 24.84 7.59
C PHE A 117 -13.16 24.27 6.49
N VAL A 118 -13.24 25.00 5.39
CA VAL A 118 -13.94 24.62 4.18
C VAL A 118 -13.06 24.94 2.99
N THR A 119 -12.92 23.99 2.07
CA THR A 119 -12.18 24.18 0.82
C THR A 119 -12.93 23.55 -0.35
N THR A 120 -12.68 24.04 -1.56
CA THR A 120 -13.27 23.50 -2.78
C THR A 120 -12.17 22.89 -3.62
N LEU A 121 -12.35 21.62 -4.00
CA LEU A 121 -11.44 20.93 -4.92
C LEU A 121 -12.16 20.67 -6.25
N PRO A 122 -11.42 20.65 -7.38
CA PRO A 122 -12.00 20.37 -8.70
C PRO A 122 -12.34 18.88 -8.92
N ILE A 123 -12.26 18.05 -7.88
CA ILE A 123 -12.51 16.62 -7.91
C ILE A 123 -13.49 16.30 -6.78
N GLY A 124 -14.55 15.54 -7.07
CA GLY A 124 -15.53 15.03 -6.11
C GLY A 124 -15.24 13.57 -5.73
N LEU A 125 -14.63 13.37 -4.55
CA LEU A 125 -14.25 12.09 -3.95
C LEU A 125 -15.18 11.71 -2.80
N HIS A 126 -16.39 12.25 -2.78
CA HIS A 126 -17.44 11.82 -1.88
C HIS A 126 -18.14 10.59 -2.45
N LEU A 127 -18.69 9.75 -1.57
CA LEU A 127 -19.38 8.51 -1.94
C LEU A 127 -20.52 8.74 -2.96
N ASN A 128 -21.23 9.86 -2.84
CA ASN A 128 -22.36 10.20 -3.72
C ASN A 128 -21.89 10.60 -5.12
N GLU A 129 -20.81 11.37 -5.24
CA GLU A 129 -20.17 11.79 -6.48
C GLU A 129 -19.53 10.60 -7.21
N ILE A 130 -18.90 9.68 -6.48
CA ILE A 130 -18.36 8.43 -7.02
C ILE A 130 -19.49 7.57 -7.58
N ARG A 131 -20.58 7.38 -6.82
CA ARG A 131 -21.74 6.59 -7.24
C ARG A 131 -22.44 7.21 -8.46
N SER A 132 -22.44 8.54 -8.57
CA SER A 132 -23.05 9.26 -9.69
C SER A 132 -22.08 9.49 -10.87
N LEU A 133 -20.85 8.99 -10.80
CA LEU A 133 -19.79 9.16 -11.81
C LEU A 133 -19.45 10.63 -12.11
N ARG A 134 -19.81 11.57 -11.22
CA ARG A 134 -19.53 13.01 -11.34
C ARG A 134 -18.22 13.38 -10.65
N ILE A 135 -17.17 12.62 -10.93
CA ILE A 135 -15.89 12.73 -10.22
C ILE A 135 -15.17 14.05 -10.54
N LEU A 136 -15.44 14.66 -11.70
CA LEU A 136 -14.80 15.90 -12.17
C LEU A 136 -15.58 17.19 -11.83
N SER A 137 -16.65 17.11 -11.02
CA SER A 137 -17.33 18.31 -10.57
C SER A 137 -16.65 18.93 -9.35
N PRO A 138 -16.57 20.28 -9.26
CA PRO A 138 -16.12 20.96 -8.04
C PRO A 138 -16.95 20.49 -6.85
N SER A 139 -16.29 20.10 -5.77
CA SER A 139 -16.96 19.69 -4.54
C SER A 139 -16.37 20.38 -3.32
N VAL A 140 -17.22 20.59 -2.33
CA VAL A 140 -16.89 21.25 -1.07
C VAL A 140 -16.41 20.19 -0.07
N TYR A 141 -15.29 20.46 0.57
CA TYR A 141 -14.67 19.59 1.54
C TYR A 141 -14.51 20.32 2.87
N GLY A 142 -15.05 19.70 3.92
CA GLY A 142 -14.67 20.03 5.29
C GLY A 142 -13.33 19.38 5.68
N PRO A 143 -12.93 19.49 6.97
CA PRO A 143 -11.63 19.01 7.45
C PRO A 143 -11.41 17.52 7.20
N ARG A 144 -12.46 16.72 7.47
CA ARG A 144 -12.47 15.26 7.30
C ARG A 144 -12.28 14.85 5.85
N GLY A 145 -13.08 15.43 4.96
CA GLY A 145 -13.03 15.12 3.54
C GLY A 145 -11.69 15.52 2.94
N PHE A 146 -11.21 16.73 3.27
CA PHE A 146 -9.91 17.20 2.78
C PHE A 146 -8.75 16.34 3.29
N PHE A 147 -8.77 15.94 4.57
CA PHE A 147 -7.78 15.02 5.12
C PHE A 147 -7.74 13.68 4.37
N ILE A 148 -8.89 13.07 4.11
CA ILE A 148 -8.97 11.80 3.37
C ILE A 148 -8.35 11.94 1.98
N VAL A 149 -8.69 13.02 1.26
CA VAL A 149 -8.13 13.30 -0.05
C VAL A 149 -6.61 13.44 0.04
N CYS A 150 -6.10 14.25 0.99
CA CYS A 150 -4.67 14.40 1.21
C CYS A 150 -3.98 13.07 1.56
N VAL A 151 -4.58 12.20 2.38
CA VAL A 151 -4.01 10.90 2.73
C VAL A 151 -3.89 10.00 1.50
N ILE A 152 -4.90 9.98 0.63
CA ILE A 152 -4.86 9.20 -0.61
C ILE A 152 -3.72 9.67 -1.50
N PHE A 153 -3.64 10.98 -1.78
CA PHE A 153 -2.58 11.54 -2.62
C PHE A 153 -1.19 11.37 -2.00
N ALA A 154 -1.06 11.59 -0.69
CA ALA A 154 0.19 11.39 0.05
C ALA A 154 0.62 9.91 0.01
N GLY A 155 -0.30 8.98 0.23
CA GLY A 155 -0.04 7.54 0.13
C GLY A 155 0.47 7.14 -1.25
N LEU A 156 -0.20 7.57 -2.32
CA LEU A 156 0.23 7.33 -3.70
C LEU A 156 1.62 7.92 -3.98
N LEU A 157 1.88 9.14 -3.53
CA LEU A 157 3.18 9.80 -3.70
C LEU A 157 4.29 9.06 -2.95
N ILE A 158 4.03 8.67 -1.70
CA ILE A 158 4.96 7.90 -0.88
C ILE A 158 5.27 6.57 -1.55
N GLU A 159 4.28 5.80 -2.00
CA GLU A 159 4.48 4.55 -2.72
C GLU A 159 5.29 4.73 -4.01
N ALA A 160 4.99 5.78 -4.79
CA ALA A 160 5.75 6.12 -5.99
C ALA A 160 7.22 6.45 -5.69
N VAL A 161 7.49 7.17 -4.59
CA VAL A 161 8.86 7.46 -4.15
C VAL A 161 9.56 6.18 -3.66
N PHE A 162 8.93 5.40 -2.80
CA PHE A 162 9.52 4.16 -2.27
C PHE A 162 9.83 3.15 -3.36
N SER A 163 8.94 2.97 -4.35
CA SER A 163 9.18 2.07 -5.48
C SER A 163 10.36 2.52 -6.35
N ARG A 164 10.57 3.83 -6.52
CA ARG A 164 11.75 4.38 -7.21
C ARG A 164 13.04 4.18 -6.41
N VAL A 165 12.99 4.41 -5.11
CA VAL A 165 14.15 4.23 -4.21
C VAL A 165 14.58 2.76 -4.16
N GLU A 166 13.64 1.83 -4.02
CA GLU A 166 13.93 0.39 -3.98
C GLU A 166 14.62 -0.08 -5.27
N LYS A 167 14.10 0.31 -6.45
CA LYS A 167 14.71 -0.02 -7.74
C LYS A 167 16.15 0.51 -7.87
N ARG A 168 16.41 1.74 -7.40
CA ARG A 168 17.75 2.34 -7.44
C ARG A 168 18.71 1.62 -6.49
N LEU A 169 18.24 1.22 -5.32
CA LEU A 169 19.03 0.48 -4.35
C LEU A 169 19.42 -0.89 -4.88
N GLU A 170 18.49 -1.63 -5.49
CA GLU A 170 18.75 -2.92 -6.13
C GLU A 170 19.78 -2.80 -7.25
N ALA A 171 19.65 -1.77 -8.10
CA ALA A 171 20.64 -1.50 -9.16
C ALA A 171 22.03 -1.20 -8.60
N ALA A 172 22.12 -0.38 -7.54
CA ALA A 172 23.39 -0.06 -6.88
C ALA A 172 24.04 -1.31 -6.27
N ILE A 173 23.28 -2.14 -5.56
CA ILE A 173 23.77 -3.40 -4.97
C ILE A 173 24.24 -4.37 -6.08
N GLY A 174 23.49 -4.47 -7.18
CA GLY A 174 23.90 -5.28 -8.34
C GLY A 174 25.21 -4.82 -8.97
N SER A 175 25.39 -3.50 -9.14
CA SER A 175 26.65 -2.92 -9.64
C SER A 175 27.83 -3.16 -8.70
N ALA A 176 27.62 -3.07 -7.38
CA ALA A 176 28.67 -3.33 -6.40
C ALA A 176 29.11 -4.80 -6.41
N LYS A 177 28.15 -5.74 -6.50
CA LYS A 177 28.44 -7.17 -6.54
C LYS A 177 29.20 -7.59 -7.80
N SER A 178 28.84 -7.04 -8.96
CA SER A 178 29.55 -7.29 -10.23
C SER A 178 30.96 -6.69 -10.24
N ALA A 179 31.16 -5.49 -9.68
CA ALA A 179 32.48 -4.89 -9.54
C ALA A 179 33.42 -5.72 -8.63
N ILE A 180 32.90 -6.31 -7.56
CA ILE A 180 33.68 -7.18 -6.66
C ILE A 180 34.03 -8.52 -7.33
N ALA A 181 33.12 -9.09 -8.12
CA ALA A 181 33.35 -10.34 -8.85
C ALA A 181 34.44 -10.18 -9.93
N GLY A 182 34.39 -9.11 -10.73
CA GLY A 182 35.41 -8.84 -11.75
C GLY A 182 36.82 -8.61 -11.17
N LYS A 183 36.92 -8.09 -9.94
CA LYS A 183 38.21 -7.88 -9.26
C LYS A 183 38.83 -9.18 -8.74
N LYS A 184 38.04 -10.24 -8.54
CA LYS A 184 38.55 -11.58 -8.16
C LYS A 184 39.09 -12.36 -9.36
N GLU A 185 38.52 -12.19 -10.54
CA GLU A 185 39.01 -12.82 -11.79
C GLU A 185 40.36 -12.26 -12.25
N SER A 186 40.60 -10.95 -12.07
CA SER A 186 41.89 -10.32 -12.40
C SER A 186 43.03 -10.62 -11.42
N ALA A 187 42.74 -11.32 -10.31
CA ALA A 187 43.72 -11.65 -9.27
C ALA A 187 44.14 -13.13 -9.30
N SER A 188 43.67 -13.92 -10.28
CA SER A 188 44.19 -15.27 -10.50
C SER A 188 45.66 -15.17 -10.93
N PRO A 189 46.61 -15.80 -10.22
CA PRO A 189 47.99 -15.88 -10.67
C PRO A 189 48.04 -16.56 -12.04
N PRO A 190 48.95 -16.15 -12.95
CA PRO A 190 49.20 -16.92 -14.16
C PRO A 190 49.57 -18.34 -13.75
N ALA A 191 48.86 -19.32 -14.32
CA ALA A 191 49.16 -20.73 -14.10
C ALA A 191 50.62 -20.98 -14.49
N ALA A 192 51.42 -21.38 -13.50
CA ALA A 192 52.84 -21.71 -13.65
C ALA A 192 53.01 -23.11 -14.23
#